data_AF-A0A349M2N1-F1
#
_entry.id   AF-A0A349M2N1-F1
#
_cell.length_a   1.000
_cell.length_b   1.000
_cell.length_c   1.000
_cell.angle_alpha   90.00
_cell.angle_beta   90.00
_cell.angle_gamma   90.00
#
_symmetry.space_group_name_H-M   'P 1'
#
loop_
_entity.id
_entity.type
_entity.pdbx_description
1 polymer ?
#
loop_
_entity_poly.entity_id
_entity_poly.type
_entity_poly.pdbx_seq_one_letter_code
_entity_poly.pdbx_strand_id
1 'polypeptide(L)'
;MFLDQIVSQTLKDLEQRKQECSLSEMMLLAAAQPPPRDLLEALRPKRSADSVNESAGAEQDAFANNQTEIRLIAEVKRASPSKGLLAP
;
A
#
# COMPACT_ATOMS: atom_id res chain seq x y z
N MET A 1 -1.44 17.31 -20.45
CA MET A 1 -0.86 15.98 -20.17
C MET A 1 -1.94 15.07 -19.56
N PHE A 2 -1.74 13.73 -19.51
CA PHE A 2 -2.71 12.82 -18.86
C PHE A 2 -2.94 13.19 -17.39
N LEU A 3 -1.90 13.65 -16.69
CA LEU A 3 -2.04 14.12 -15.31
C LEU A 3 -3.03 15.30 -15.20
N ASP A 4 -2.92 16.31 -16.07
CA ASP A 4 -3.83 17.46 -16.07
C ASP A 4 -5.29 17.05 -16.33
N GLN A 5 -5.50 16.08 -17.23
CA GLN A 5 -6.82 15.52 -17.49
C GLN A 5 -7.38 14.79 -16.26
N ILE A 6 -6.57 13.98 -15.58
CA ILE A 6 -6.95 13.28 -14.34
C ILE A 6 -7.32 14.29 -13.26
N VAL A 7 -6.48 15.31 -13.03
CA VAL A 7 -6.73 16.35 -12.02
C VAL A 7 -8.01 17.12 -12.32
N SER A 8 -8.17 17.56 -13.57
CA SER A 8 -9.36 18.33 -14.00
C SER A 8 -10.65 17.54 -13.80
N GLN A 9 -10.63 16.25 -14.11
CA GLN A 9 -11.80 15.38 -13.92
C GLN A 9 -12.04 15.10 -12.43
N THR A 10 -10.98 14.81 -11.66
CA THR A 10 -11.09 14.52 -10.21
C THR A 10 -11.69 15.69 -9.44
N LEU A 11 -11.38 16.93 -9.83
CA LEU A 11 -11.98 18.13 -9.20
C LEU A 11 -13.48 18.22 -9.46
N LYS A 12 -13.94 17.88 -10.67
CA LYS A 12 -15.38 17.85 -11.00
C LYS A 12 -16.09 16.75 -10.22
N ASP A 13 -15.49 15.55 -10.19
CA ASP A 13 -16.05 14.41 -9.46
C ASP A 13 -16.13 14.70 -7.94
N LEU A 14 -15.12 15.40 -7.39
CA LEU A 14 -15.12 15.82 -5.99
C LEU A 14 -16.26 16.80 -5.69
N GLU A 15 -16.47 17.80 -6.55
CA GLU A 15 -17.54 18.78 -6.37
C GLU A 15 -18.92 18.10 -6.40
N GLN A 16 -19.13 17.19 -7.36
CA GLN A 16 -20.35 16.39 -7.41
C GLN A 16 -20.54 15.55 -6.14
N ARG A 17 -19.51 14.83 -5.68
CA ARG A 17 -19.63 13.96 -4.50
C ARG A 17 -19.89 14.74 -3.20
N LYS A 18 -19.42 15.98 -3.09
CA LYS A 18 -19.74 16.86 -1.95
C LYS A 18 -21.22 17.28 -1.91
N GLN A 19 -21.88 17.33 -3.06
CA GLN A 19 -23.31 17.59 -3.14
C GLN A 19 -24.12 16.34 -2.77
N GLU A 20 -23.60 15.15 -3.11
CA GLU A 20 -24.22 13.86 -2.79
C GLU A 20 -24.03 13.46 -1.31
N CYS A 21 -22.89 13.80 -0.71
CA CYS A 21 -22.56 13.52 0.69
C CYS A 21 -21.79 14.70 1.28
N SER A 22 -22.40 15.34 2.27
CA SER A 22 -21.78 16.49 2.94
C SER A 22 -20.52 16.06 3.69
N LEU A 23 -19.63 17.02 3.94
CA LEU A 23 -18.42 16.75 4.73
C LEU A 23 -18.77 16.22 6.13
N SER A 24 -19.81 16.76 6.78
CA SER A 24 -20.26 16.30 8.09
C SER A 24 -20.73 14.85 8.09
N GLU A 25 -21.51 14.46 7.07
CA GLU A 25 -21.96 13.08 6.92
C GLU A 25 -20.79 12.15 6.64
N MET A 26 -19.86 12.55 5.76
CA MET A 26 -18.63 11.80 5.49
C MET A 26 -17.78 11.60 6.74
N MET A 27 -17.65 12.62 7.61
CA MET A 27 -16.94 12.52 8.88
C MET A 27 -17.59 11.51 9.82
N LEU A 28 -18.93 11.50 9.90
CA LEU A 28 -19.66 10.53 10.71
C LEU A 28 -19.48 9.09 10.18
N LEU A 29 -19.54 8.90 8.86
CA LEU A 29 -19.29 7.61 8.22
C LEU A 29 -17.85 7.12 8.44
N ALA A 30 -16.87 8.03 8.39
CA ALA A 30 -15.47 7.71 8.64
C ALA A 30 -15.22 7.29 10.09
N ALA A 31 -15.85 7.96 11.06
CA ALA A 31 -15.74 7.61 12.48
C ALA A 31 -16.37 6.24 12.81
N ALA A 32 -17.35 5.80 12.02
CA ALA A 32 -17.97 4.48 12.16
C ALA A 32 -17.14 3.33 11.53
N GLN A 33 -16.07 3.63 10.78
CA GLN A 33 -15.21 2.60 10.20
C GLN A 33 -14.36 1.91 11.29
N PRO A 34 -13.95 0.65 11.08
CA PRO A 34 -12.95 0.02 11.93
C PRO A 34 -11.65 0.84 12.01
N PRO A 35 -10.87 0.69 13.09
CA PRO A 35 -9.59 1.37 13.22
C PRO A 35 -8.66 1.10 12.02
N PRO A 36 -7.86 2.10 11.58
CA PRO A 36 -6.90 1.92 10.51
C PRO A 36 -5.90 0.80 10.80
N ARG A 37 -5.54 0.02 9.76
CA ARG A 37 -4.44 -0.93 9.84
C ARG A 37 -3.10 -0.19 9.86
N ASP A 38 -2.12 -0.75 10.55
CA ASP A 38 -0.78 -0.17 10.59
C ASP A 38 0.03 -0.49 9.33
N LEU A 39 -0.07 0.38 8.33
CA LEU A 39 0.66 0.25 7.07
C LEU A 39 2.18 0.44 7.27
N LEU A 40 2.60 1.29 8.21
CA LEU A 40 4.01 1.59 8.43
C LEU A 40 4.72 0.39 9.04
N GLU A 41 4.10 -0.27 10.02
CA GLU A 41 4.62 -1.53 10.57
C GLU A 41 4.66 -2.63 9.51
N ALA A 42 3.60 -2.73 8.70
CA ALA A 42 3.53 -3.71 7.60
C ALA A 42 4.63 -3.51 6.55
N LEU A 43 5.15 -2.29 6.37
CA LEU A 43 6.23 -1.97 5.43
C LEU A 43 7.61 -1.82 6.10
N ARG A 44 7.69 -1.71 7.43
CA ARG A 44 8.95 -1.52 8.18
C ARG A 44 9.88 -2.72 8.01
N PRO A 45 11.07 -2.59 7.39
CA PRO A 45 12.01 -3.71 7.22
C PRO A 45 12.25 -4.46 8.53
N LYS A 46 12.13 -5.80 8.53
CA LYS A 46 12.61 -6.60 9.66
C LYS A 46 14.13 -6.48 9.66
N ARG A 47 14.69 -5.88 10.70
CA ARG A 47 16.12 -6.05 10.98
C ARG A 47 16.31 -7.54 11.28
N SER A 48 17.26 -8.17 10.61
CA SER A 48 17.68 -9.54 10.91
C SER A 48 18.20 -9.59 12.34
N ALA A 49 17.30 -9.81 13.29
CA ALA A 49 17.65 -10.21 14.63
C ALA A 49 17.96 -11.71 14.56
N ASP A 50 19.22 -12.02 14.26
CA ASP A 50 19.95 -13.23 14.67
C ASP A 50 21.46 -13.00 14.45
N SER A 51 22.00 -11.88 14.95
CA SER A 51 23.45 -11.65 15.02
C SER A 51 23.91 -11.06 16.36
N VAL A 52 23.19 -11.34 17.44
CA VAL A 52 23.73 -11.13 18.80
C VAL A 52 23.32 -12.29 19.72
N ASN A 53 24.01 -13.43 19.54
CA ASN A 53 24.39 -14.45 20.53
C ASN A 53 24.28 -15.85 19.92
N GLU A 54 25.39 -16.38 19.41
CA GLU A 54 26.00 -17.60 19.95
C GLU A 54 27.37 -17.83 19.34
N SER A 55 28.36 -17.94 20.21
CA SER A 55 29.72 -18.34 19.85
C SER A 55 29.77 -19.84 19.54
N ALA A 56 30.57 -20.15 18.53
CA ALA A 56 31.26 -21.43 18.29
C ALA A 56 30.42 -22.63 17.82
N GLY A 57 30.52 -22.93 16.52
CA GLY A 57 30.48 -24.31 16.03
C GLY A 57 29.81 -24.53 14.68
N ALA A 58 30.62 -25.04 13.74
CA ALA A 58 30.25 -25.74 12.50
C ALA A 58 29.78 -24.90 11.30
N GLU A 59 30.67 -24.86 10.30
CA GLU A 59 30.42 -24.51 8.92
C GLU A 59 29.47 -25.51 8.22
N GLN A 60 28.84 -25.03 7.14
CA GLN A 60 28.14 -25.75 6.06
C GLN A 60 26.61 -25.75 6.12
N ASP A 61 26.04 -24.58 5.77
CA ASP A 61 25.02 -24.44 4.72
C ASP A 61 24.76 -22.94 4.44
N ALA A 62 25.77 -22.26 3.90
CA ALA A 62 25.78 -20.80 3.68
C ALA A 62 25.01 -20.33 2.42
N PHE A 63 23.99 -21.06 1.97
CA PHE A 63 23.18 -20.71 0.79
C PHE A 63 21.70 -20.47 1.10
N ALA A 64 21.25 -20.70 2.33
CA ALA A 64 19.88 -20.43 2.76
C ALA A 64 19.89 -19.35 3.86
N ASN A 65 18.94 -18.42 3.79
CA ASN A 65 18.55 -17.50 4.88
C ASN A 65 19.12 -16.08 4.91
N ASN A 66 19.68 -15.57 3.81
CA ASN A 66 19.80 -14.11 3.65
C ASN A 66 18.77 -13.52 2.67
N GLN A 67 17.61 -14.17 2.55
CA GLN A 67 16.48 -13.60 1.81
C GLN A 67 15.83 -12.51 2.66
N THR A 68 16.10 -11.25 2.31
CA THR A 68 15.30 -10.12 2.76
C THR A 68 13.84 -10.37 2.42
N GLU A 69 12.99 -10.43 3.45
CA GLU A 69 11.54 -10.57 3.31
C GLU A 69 11.00 -9.44 2.40
N ILE A 70 10.52 -9.78 1.20
CA ILE A 70 9.97 -8.81 0.24
C ILE A 70 8.62 -8.34 0.76
N ARG A 71 8.44 -7.01 0.82
CA ARG A 71 7.19 -6.38 1.22
C ARG A 71 6.52 -5.77 0.00
N LEU A 72 5.32 -6.26 -0.30
CA LEU A 72 4.61 -5.95 -1.53
C LEU A 72 3.34 -5.15 -1.23
N ILE A 73 3.20 -4.00 -1.89
CA ILE A 73 1.90 -3.36 -2.06
C ILE A 73 1.34 -3.90 -3.38
N ALA A 74 0.41 -4.83 -3.28
CA ALA A 74 -0.25 -5.41 -4.45
C ALA A 74 -1.36 -4.46 -4.94
N GLU A 75 -1.19 -3.89 -6.12
CA GLU A 75 -2.18 -3.00 -6.74
C GLU A 75 -3.23 -3.81 -7.51
N VAL A 76 -4.51 -3.60 -7.19
CA VAL A 76 -5.63 -4.12 -7.99
C VAL A 76 -6.11 -3.02 -8.93
N LYS A 77 -5.90 -3.17 -10.25
CA LYS A 77 -6.24 -2.16 -11.27
C LYS A 77 -6.88 -2.79 -12.50
N ARG A 78 -8.00 -2.19 -12.95
CA ARG A 78 -8.77 -2.64 -14.11
C ARG A 78 -8.17 -2.20 -15.47
N ALA A 79 -7.66 -0.98 -15.56
CA ALA A 79 -7.13 -0.41 -16.80
C ALA A 79 -6.12 0.71 -16.52
N SER A 80 -5.32 1.10 -17.52
CA SER A 80 -4.49 2.31 -17.45
C SER A 80 -4.46 3.08 -18.78
N PRO A 81 -4.20 4.41 -18.76
CA PRO A 81 -4.08 5.19 -19.99
C PRO A 81 -3.02 4.65 -20.96
N SER A 82 -1.94 4.07 -20.43
CA SER A 82 -0.82 3.57 -21.23
C SER A 82 -0.97 2.12 -21.69
N LYS A 83 -1.85 1.33 -21.07
CA LYS A 83 -1.96 -0.13 -21.32
C LYS A 83 -3.38 -0.60 -21.65
N GLY A 84 -4.38 0.27 -21.62
CA GLY A 84 -5.77 -0.13 -21.84
C GLY A 84 -6.28 -1.03 -20.73
N LEU A 85 -7.20 -1.95 -21.05
CA LEU A 85 -7.73 -2.95 -20.11
C LEU A 85 -6.64 -3.94 -19.70
N LEU A 86 -6.56 -4.22 -18.40
CA LEU A 86 -5.67 -5.21 -17.82
C LEU A 86 -6.47 -6.49 -17.54
N ALA A 87 -6.00 -7.62 -18.04
CA ALA A 87 -6.69 -8.92 -17.96
C ALA A 87 -8.14 -8.89 -18.51
N PRO A 88 -8.30 -8.70 -19.84
CA PRO A 88 -9.61 -8.66 -20.50
C PRO A 88 -10.35 -10.02 -20.50
#